data_AF-A0A0D2NKM9-F1
#
_entry.id   AF-A0A0D2NKM9-F1
#
_cell.length_a   1.000
_cell.length_b   1.000
_cell.length_c   1.000
_cell.angle_alpha   90.00
_cell.angle_beta   90.00
_cell.angle_gamma   90.00
#
_symmetry.space_group_name_H-M   'P 1'
#
loop_
_entity.id
_entity.type
_entity.pdbx_description
1 polymer ?
#
loop_
_entity_poly.entity_id
_entity_poly.type
_entity_poly.pdbx_seq_one_letter_code
_entity_poly.pdbx_strand_id
1 'polypeptide(L)'
;MPSLDDFRASPHSPVVVTPDASVAAPVPLYDGSAEPSQQIPINGPSFEVDSSMFKGRLMIHMRNLPTTDPAVFEGKKRHVHVAVQGKFKRRVRASSLCTGQEFNLPIQGGAGAEWLMEQLLRACAKVFSKTTIVDAHCEQPYFLNPVLAACQLVNVAKEGEQPDIWDAPEDCRLLSSKLADKEGGPLTADRRRKWCDEPANVEGLSFDTDNVYTFHVWQHLLDFGTYKACAGGFVSFDLTWVLSSQPIGIMVKDRDSGDYAYSLLLFP
;
A
#
# COMPACT_ATOMS: atom_id res chain seq x y z
N MET A 1 -12.26 -12.93 9.36
CA MET A 1 -12.13 -11.99 10.50
C MET A 1 -11.45 -12.74 11.62
N PRO A 2 -10.37 -12.22 12.21
CA PRO A 2 -9.69 -12.84 13.35
C PRO A 2 -10.63 -12.97 14.55
N SER A 3 -10.47 -14.05 15.32
CA SER A 3 -11.15 -14.26 16.60
C SER A 3 -10.48 -13.46 17.72
N LEU A 4 -11.17 -13.25 18.85
CA LEU A 4 -10.57 -12.62 20.04
C LEU A 4 -9.34 -13.36 20.54
N ASP A 5 -9.29 -14.68 20.37
CA ASP A 5 -8.13 -15.47 20.77
C ASP A 5 -6.95 -15.26 19.81
N ASP A 6 -7.18 -15.00 18.52
CA ASP A 6 -6.14 -14.60 17.57
C ASP A 6 -5.49 -13.28 17.97
N PHE A 7 -6.30 -12.31 18.39
CA PHE A 7 -5.81 -11.02 18.92
C PHE A 7 -4.96 -11.21 20.18
N ARG A 8 -5.42 -12.05 21.12
CA ARG A 8 -4.68 -12.34 22.36
C ARG A 8 -3.39 -13.11 22.10
N ALA A 9 -3.38 -13.99 21.10
CA ALA A 9 -2.21 -14.76 20.70
C ALA A 9 -1.21 -13.94 19.87
N SER A 10 -1.65 -12.85 19.25
CA SER A 10 -0.77 -11.99 18.45
C SER A 10 0.30 -11.33 19.32
N PRO A 11 1.60 -11.50 18.99
CA PRO A 11 2.67 -10.76 19.65
C PRO A 11 2.59 -9.26 19.38
N HIS A 12 1.75 -8.85 18.42
CA HIS A 12 1.53 -7.48 18.00
C HIS A 12 0.24 -6.87 18.56
N SER A 13 -0.44 -7.55 19.50
CA SER A 13 -1.67 -7.08 20.13
C SER A 13 -1.59 -5.59 20.49
N PRO A 14 -2.62 -4.78 20.13
CA PRO A 14 -3.94 -5.19 19.67
C PRO A 14 -4.06 -5.45 18.16
N VAL A 15 -2.98 -5.43 17.39
CA VAL A 15 -3.05 -5.56 15.93
C VAL A 15 -2.87 -7.01 15.46
N VAL A 16 -3.68 -7.40 14.49
CA VAL A 16 -3.52 -8.64 13.70
C VAL A 16 -3.51 -8.27 12.22
N VAL A 17 -2.56 -8.81 11.46
CA VAL A 17 -2.54 -8.69 9.99
C VAL A 17 -2.75 -10.07 9.39
N THR A 18 -3.65 -10.18 8.41
CA THR A 18 -3.92 -11.43 7.69
C THR A 18 -3.94 -11.20 6.18
N PRO A 19 -3.85 -12.26 5.36
CA PRO A 19 -4.28 -12.17 3.97
C PRO A 19 -5.71 -11.65 3.85
N ASP A 20 -5.97 -10.95 2.75
CA ASP A 20 -7.30 -10.46 2.44
C ASP A 20 -8.20 -11.59 1.90
N ALA A 21 -9.11 -12.05 2.75
CA ALA A 21 -10.07 -13.11 2.44
C ALA A 21 -11.09 -12.74 1.36
N SER A 22 -11.20 -11.45 0.99
CA SER A 22 -12.13 -10.99 -0.06
C SER A 22 -11.58 -11.18 -1.47
N VAL A 23 -10.27 -11.43 -1.61
CA VAL A 23 -9.61 -11.58 -2.90
C VAL A 23 -10.10 -12.86 -3.59
N ALA A 24 -10.73 -12.69 -4.75
CA ALA A 24 -11.11 -13.82 -5.60
C ALA A 24 -9.87 -14.54 -6.15
N ALA A 25 -10.00 -15.84 -6.40
CA ALA A 25 -8.90 -16.63 -6.95
C ALA A 25 -8.40 -16.08 -8.30
N PRO A 26 -7.08 -16.12 -8.58
CA PRO A 26 -6.03 -16.72 -7.74
C PRO A 26 -5.60 -15.81 -6.58
N VAL A 27 -5.64 -16.37 -5.37
CA VAL A 27 -5.22 -15.68 -4.14
C VAL A 27 -3.68 -15.63 -4.06
N PRO A 28 -3.08 -14.50 -3.65
CA PRO A 28 -1.66 -14.45 -3.34
C PRO A 28 -1.29 -15.44 -2.24
N LEU A 29 -0.15 -16.11 -2.41
CA LEU A 29 0.46 -16.97 -1.40
C LEU A 29 1.43 -16.15 -0.56
N TYR A 30 1.42 -16.37 0.76
CA TYR A 30 2.34 -15.76 1.71
C TYR A 30 3.14 -16.84 2.42
N ASP A 31 4.46 -16.87 2.21
CA ASP A 31 5.33 -18.00 2.60
C ASP A 31 4.79 -19.36 2.12
N GLY A 32 4.21 -19.38 0.91
CA GLY A 32 3.65 -20.58 0.28
C GLY A 32 2.24 -20.96 0.75
N SER A 33 1.64 -20.22 1.68
CA SER A 33 0.29 -20.48 2.21
C SER A 33 -0.75 -19.51 1.65
N ALA A 34 -1.95 -20.01 1.37
CA ALA A 34 -3.13 -19.24 0.96
C ALA A 34 -4.14 -19.04 2.11
N GLU A 35 -3.79 -19.45 3.34
CA GLU A 35 -4.71 -19.49 4.48
C GLU A 35 -5.14 -18.07 4.92
N PRO A 36 -6.43 -17.70 4.79
CA PRO A 36 -6.86 -16.33 5.10
C PRO A 36 -6.76 -15.97 6.59
N SER A 37 -6.64 -16.95 7.47
CA SER A 37 -6.43 -16.75 8.91
C SER A 37 -4.96 -16.72 9.33
N GLN A 38 -4.02 -16.90 8.40
CA GLN A 38 -2.59 -16.82 8.70
C GLN A 38 -2.26 -15.43 9.24
N GLN A 39 -1.57 -15.38 10.38
CA GLN A 39 -1.03 -14.12 10.88
C GLN A 39 0.23 -13.77 10.10
N ILE A 40 0.24 -12.58 9.53
CA ILE A 40 1.35 -12.04 8.75
C ILE A 40 2.32 -11.35 9.69
N PRO A 41 3.64 -11.66 9.60
CA PRO A 41 4.61 -11.05 10.48
C PRO A 41 4.72 -9.55 10.19
N ILE A 42 4.68 -8.75 11.26
CA ILE A 42 4.96 -7.31 11.24
C ILE A 42 6.05 -6.99 12.26
N ASN A 43 6.77 -5.89 12.07
CA ASN A 43 7.93 -5.52 12.89
C ASN A 43 9.01 -6.61 12.98
N GLY A 44 9.07 -7.51 11.99
CA GLY A 44 9.94 -8.66 11.95
C GLY A 44 10.70 -8.78 10.62
N PRO A 45 11.19 -9.98 10.29
CA PRO A 45 11.85 -10.23 9.01
C PRO A 45 10.87 -10.10 7.84
N SER A 46 11.41 -10.09 6.62
CA SER A 46 10.60 -10.19 5.42
C SER A 46 9.93 -11.55 5.28
N PHE A 47 8.76 -11.57 4.66
CA PHE A 47 8.04 -12.77 4.23
C PHE A 47 7.87 -12.76 2.70
N GLU A 48 7.74 -13.94 2.11
CA GLU A 48 7.56 -14.10 0.68
C GLU A 48 6.11 -13.82 0.26
N VAL A 49 5.95 -13.26 -0.94
CA VAL A 49 4.67 -13.22 -1.65
C VAL A 49 4.83 -13.84 -3.03
N ASP A 50 3.84 -14.65 -3.41
CA ASP A 50 3.75 -15.27 -4.72
C ASP A 50 2.29 -15.21 -5.20
N SER A 51 1.99 -14.30 -6.12
CA SER A 51 0.66 -14.13 -6.73
C SER A 51 0.68 -14.47 -8.22
N SER A 52 -0.46 -14.40 -8.90
CA SER A 52 -0.53 -14.59 -10.36
C SER A 52 0.31 -13.58 -11.14
N MET A 53 0.46 -12.36 -10.62
CA MET A 53 1.12 -11.25 -11.32
C MET A 53 2.47 -10.84 -10.75
N PHE A 54 2.81 -11.24 -9.53
CA PHE A 54 4.00 -10.76 -8.83
C PHE A 54 4.66 -11.86 -7.98
N LYS A 55 5.98 -11.80 -7.84
CA LYS A 55 6.73 -12.62 -6.88
C LYS A 55 7.80 -11.77 -6.22
N GLY A 56 7.89 -11.82 -4.89
CA GLY A 56 8.83 -11.01 -4.15
C GLY A 56 8.77 -11.23 -2.65
N ARG A 57 9.24 -10.23 -1.91
CA ARG A 57 9.23 -10.17 -0.45
C ARG A 57 8.61 -8.88 0.05
N LEU A 58 7.93 -8.95 1.19
CA LEU A 58 7.36 -7.80 1.90
C LEU A 58 7.97 -7.66 3.28
N MET A 59 8.04 -6.42 3.75
CA MET A 59 8.32 -6.07 5.14
C MET A 59 7.36 -4.98 5.59
N ILE A 60 6.80 -5.13 6.79
CA ILE A 60 5.87 -4.17 7.36
C ILE A 60 6.35 -3.77 8.73
N HIS A 61 6.59 -2.48 8.94
CA HIS A 61 6.82 -1.91 10.26
C HIS A 61 5.65 -1.04 10.68
N MET A 62 5.23 -1.20 11.92
CA MET A 62 4.19 -0.41 12.57
C MET A 62 4.69 0.12 13.90
N ARG A 63 4.38 1.38 14.17
CA ARG A 63 4.73 2.09 15.39
C ARG A 63 3.74 1.75 16.51
N ASN A 64 4.16 1.96 17.75
CA ASN A 64 3.33 1.88 18.96
C ASN A 64 2.76 0.48 19.25
N LEU A 65 3.46 -0.58 18.82
CA LEU A 65 3.15 -1.96 19.16
C LEU A 65 4.25 -2.53 20.09
N PRO A 66 3.97 -3.59 20.87
CA PRO A 66 4.97 -4.21 21.76
C PRO A 66 6.25 -4.68 21.05
N THR A 67 6.15 -4.96 19.75
CA THR A 67 7.21 -5.46 18.88
C THR A 67 7.89 -4.37 18.05
N THR A 68 7.46 -3.11 18.18
CA THR A 68 8.04 -2.00 17.41
C THR A 68 9.52 -1.85 17.76
N ASP A 69 10.40 -1.90 16.76
CA ASP A 69 11.77 -1.38 16.87
C ASP A 69 11.75 0.16 16.81
N PRO A 70 12.12 0.87 17.88
CA PRO A 70 12.13 2.33 17.89
C PRO A 70 13.06 2.94 16.82
N ALA A 71 14.16 2.27 16.46
CA ALA A 71 15.14 2.79 15.51
C ALA A 71 14.54 2.98 14.10
N VAL A 72 13.57 2.15 13.72
CA VAL A 72 12.87 2.26 12.43
C VAL A 72 12.11 3.60 12.30
N PHE A 73 11.64 4.14 13.42
CA PHE A 73 10.77 5.32 13.50
C PHE A 73 11.43 6.54 14.16
N GLU A 74 12.68 6.43 14.64
CA GLU A 74 13.41 7.52 15.26
C GLU A 74 13.54 8.71 14.31
N GLY A 75 13.17 9.91 14.80
CA GLY A 75 13.14 11.14 14.01
C GLY A 75 12.08 11.21 12.90
N LYS A 76 11.23 10.19 12.77
CA LYS A 76 10.25 10.08 11.67
C LYS A 76 8.82 10.22 12.19
N LYS A 77 7.97 10.90 11.42
CA LYS A 77 6.55 11.08 11.73
C LYS A 77 5.67 9.88 11.33
N ARG A 78 6.18 8.94 10.55
CA ARG A 78 5.41 7.80 10.03
C ARG A 78 4.97 6.86 11.16
N HIS A 79 3.74 6.35 11.04
CA HIS A 79 3.19 5.31 11.92
C HIS A 79 3.30 3.92 11.28
N VAL A 80 3.28 3.84 9.95
CA VAL A 80 3.49 2.59 9.21
C VAL A 80 4.46 2.81 8.06
N HIS A 81 5.30 1.81 7.81
CA HIS A 81 6.20 1.73 6.67
C HIS A 81 6.16 0.31 6.11
N VAL A 82 5.63 0.19 4.90
CA VAL A 82 5.61 -1.03 4.11
C VAL A 82 6.67 -0.92 3.03
N ALA A 83 7.50 -1.94 2.91
CA ALA A 83 8.41 -2.09 1.78
C ALA A 83 8.13 -3.42 1.08
N VAL A 84 8.15 -3.39 -0.24
CA VAL A 84 8.02 -4.58 -1.08
C VAL A 84 9.14 -4.56 -2.11
N GLN A 85 9.72 -5.72 -2.39
CA GLN A 85 10.74 -5.89 -3.42
C GLN A 85 10.48 -7.19 -4.20
N GLY A 86 10.43 -7.12 -5.53
CA GLY A 86 10.20 -8.31 -6.35
C GLY A 86 10.01 -8.02 -7.83
N LYS A 87 9.57 -9.03 -8.57
CA LYS A 87 9.40 -8.99 -10.03
C LYS A 87 7.95 -9.23 -10.40
N PHE A 88 7.51 -8.57 -11.47
CA PHE A 88 6.24 -8.93 -12.09
C PHE A 88 6.41 -10.15 -12.99
N LYS A 89 5.39 -11.02 -13.01
CA LYS A 89 5.33 -12.23 -13.84
C LYS A 89 4.77 -11.99 -15.24
N ARG A 90 4.18 -10.82 -15.43
CA ARG A 90 3.68 -10.30 -16.71
C ARG A 90 3.90 -8.80 -16.75
N ARG A 91 3.87 -8.24 -17.95
CA ARG A 91 3.90 -6.79 -18.11
C ARG A 91 2.64 -6.17 -17.50
N VAL A 92 2.80 -5.10 -16.73
CA VAL A 92 1.70 -4.36 -16.08
C VAL A 92 1.77 -2.90 -16.47
N ARG A 93 0.65 -2.28 -16.88
CA ARG A 93 0.66 -0.85 -17.23
C ARG A 93 0.93 -0.01 -15.99
N ALA A 94 1.79 1.00 -16.13
CA ALA A 94 2.19 1.84 -15.00
C ALA A 94 1.00 2.60 -14.39
N SER A 95 0.04 2.99 -15.22
CA SER A 95 -1.17 3.72 -14.83
C SER A 95 -2.27 2.83 -14.24
N SER A 96 -2.19 1.50 -14.40
CA SER A 96 -3.18 0.55 -13.84
C SER A 96 -2.77 -0.01 -12.50
N LEU A 97 -1.46 -0.06 -12.21
CA LEU A 97 -0.94 -0.52 -10.93
C LEU A 97 -1.19 0.52 -9.83
N CYS A 98 -2.06 0.18 -8.89
CA CYS A 98 -2.48 1.07 -7.81
C CYS A 98 -2.21 0.46 -6.43
N THR A 99 -2.06 1.35 -5.46
CA THR A 99 -2.13 1.05 -4.02
C THR A 99 -3.19 1.94 -3.38
N GLY A 100 -3.66 1.62 -2.18
CA GLY A 100 -4.71 2.40 -1.55
C GLY A 100 -5.56 1.59 -0.61
N GLN A 101 -6.85 1.91 -0.59
CA GLN A 101 -7.86 1.26 0.24
C GLN A 101 -9.01 0.77 -0.64
N GLU A 102 -9.42 -0.47 -0.40
CA GLU A 102 -10.66 -1.05 -0.90
C GLU A 102 -11.46 -1.49 0.33
N PHE A 103 -12.73 -1.13 0.34
CA PHE A 103 -13.65 -1.44 1.42
C PHE A 103 -14.40 -2.72 1.07
N ASN A 104 -14.53 -3.62 2.03
CA ASN A 104 -15.18 -4.91 1.84
C ASN A 104 -16.72 -4.83 1.96
N LEU A 105 -17.22 -3.74 2.52
CA LEU A 105 -18.64 -3.45 2.69
C LEU A 105 -18.99 -2.07 2.15
N PRO A 106 -20.21 -1.91 1.60
CA PRO A 106 -20.75 -0.59 1.25
C PRO A 106 -20.78 0.35 2.45
N ILE A 107 -20.71 1.65 2.18
CA ILE A 107 -20.92 2.68 3.19
C ILE A 107 -22.32 2.53 3.79
N GLN A 108 -22.39 2.36 5.11
CA GLN A 108 -23.66 2.23 5.83
C GLN A 108 -24.26 3.61 6.13
N GLY A 109 -25.59 3.71 6.16
CA GLY A 109 -26.30 4.97 6.50
C GLY A 109 -27.03 5.65 5.33
N GLY A 110 -27.07 4.98 4.16
CA GLY A 110 -27.81 5.43 2.97
C GLY A 110 -27.15 6.60 2.24
N ALA A 111 -27.85 7.13 1.21
CA ALA A 111 -27.30 8.08 0.25
C ALA A 111 -26.66 9.35 0.85
N GLY A 112 -27.15 9.80 2.01
CA GLY A 112 -26.55 10.96 2.70
C GLY A 112 -25.16 10.67 3.28
N ALA A 113 -24.96 9.47 3.85
CA ALA A 113 -23.67 9.03 4.37
C ALA A 113 -22.69 8.71 3.25
N GLU A 114 -23.16 8.05 2.18
CA GLU A 114 -22.38 7.78 0.96
C GLU A 114 -21.84 9.08 0.35
N TRP A 115 -22.69 10.09 0.18
CA TRP A 115 -22.26 11.40 -0.34
C TRP A 115 -21.21 12.07 0.55
N LEU A 116 -21.41 12.08 1.87
CA LEU A 116 -20.45 12.67 2.81
C LEU A 116 -19.10 11.95 2.75
N MET A 117 -19.12 10.62 2.72
CA MET A 117 -17.91 9.80 2.59
C MET A 117 -17.21 10.03 1.26
N GLU A 118 -17.95 10.16 0.16
CA GLU A 118 -17.38 10.50 -1.14
C GLU A 118 -16.65 11.86 -1.08
N GLN A 119 -17.27 12.88 -0.48
CA GLN A 119 -16.63 14.20 -0.34
C GLN A 119 -15.37 14.13 0.53
N LEU A 120 -15.39 13.33 1.60
CA LEU A 120 -14.22 13.09 2.45
C LEU A 120 -13.10 12.41 1.66
N LEU A 121 -13.40 11.31 0.96
CA LEU A 121 -12.43 10.57 0.15
C LEU A 121 -11.87 11.44 -0.98
N ARG A 122 -12.69 12.26 -1.64
CA ARG A 122 -12.24 13.23 -2.66
C ARG A 122 -11.41 14.37 -2.07
N ALA A 123 -11.69 14.81 -0.85
CA ALA A 123 -10.85 15.79 -0.17
C ALA A 123 -9.48 15.19 0.19
N CYS A 124 -9.45 13.96 0.69
CA CYS A 124 -8.23 13.20 0.91
C CYS A 124 -7.47 13.00 -0.40
N ALA A 125 -8.13 12.65 -1.50
CA ALA A 125 -7.53 12.43 -2.81
C ALA A 125 -6.64 13.60 -3.26
N LYS A 126 -7.11 14.84 -3.05
CA LYS A 126 -6.37 16.06 -3.39
C LYS A 126 -5.05 16.20 -2.62
N VAL A 127 -4.91 15.55 -1.46
CA VAL A 127 -3.68 15.53 -0.65
C VAL A 127 -2.70 14.48 -1.18
N PHE A 128 -3.19 13.37 -1.73
CA PHE A 128 -2.35 12.27 -2.19
C PHE A 128 -1.87 12.46 -3.63
N SER A 129 -2.78 12.71 -4.58
CA SER A 129 -2.47 12.77 -6.02
C SER A 129 -3.69 13.23 -6.82
N LYS A 130 -3.48 13.99 -7.91
CA LYS A 130 -4.54 14.30 -8.89
C LYS A 130 -5.05 13.06 -9.62
N THR A 131 -4.21 12.05 -9.79
CA THR A 131 -4.53 10.77 -10.43
C THR A 131 -5.21 9.77 -9.49
N THR A 132 -5.50 10.17 -8.25
CA THR A 132 -6.29 9.37 -7.32
C THR A 132 -7.67 9.07 -7.89
N ILE A 133 -8.12 7.84 -7.71
CA ILE A 133 -9.38 7.31 -8.20
C ILE A 133 -10.24 6.96 -7.00
N VAL A 134 -11.45 7.49 -6.96
CA VAL A 134 -12.39 7.32 -5.86
C VAL A 134 -13.73 6.90 -6.41
N ASP A 135 -14.29 5.83 -5.86
CA ASP A 135 -15.70 5.48 -6.01
C ASP A 135 -16.25 5.06 -4.65
N ALA A 136 -17.26 5.78 -4.16
CA ALA A 136 -17.88 5.52 -2.87
C ALA A 136 -19.28 4.89 -2.99
N HIS A 137 -19.79 4.74 -4.23
CA HIS A 137 -21.17 4.36 -4.51
C HIS A 137 -21.30 2.91 -4.98
N CYS A 138 -20.19 2.20 -5.10
CA CYS A 138 -20.16 0.78 -5.47
C CYS A 138 -20.25 -0.12 -4.23
N GLU A 139 -20.46 -1.43 -4.46
CA GLU A 139 -20.57 -2.42 -3.37
C GLU A 139 -19.27 -2.57 -2.57
N GLN A 140 -18.14 -2.26 -3.21
CA GLN A 140 -16.81 -2.23 -2.60
C GLN A 140 -16.18 -0.87 -2.86
N PRO A 141 -16.53 0.15 -2.05
CA PRO A 141 -15.95 1.48 -2.17
C PRO A 141 -14.42 1.42 -2.24
N TYR A 142 -13.79 2.36 -2.93
CA TYR A 142 -12.34 2.37 -3.02
C TYR A 142 -11.74 3.77 -3.16
N PHE A 143 -10.48 3.83 -2.77
CA PHE A 143 -9.60 4.98 -2.87
C PHE A 143 -8.23 4.47 -3.35
N LEU A 144 -7.95 4.64 -4.65
CA LEU A 144 -6.78 4.05 -5.31
C LEU A 144 -5.86 5.13 -5.86
N ASN A 145 -4.55 4.96 -5.67
CA ASN A 145 -3.54 5.84 -6.19
C ASN A 145 -2.56 5.04 -7.06
N PRO A 146 -2.18 5.53 -8.26
CA PRO A 146 -1.11 4.91 -9.03
C PRO A 146 0.17 4.78 -8.19
N VAL A 147 0.79 3.60 -8.20
CA VAL A 147 1.97 3.28 -7.37
C VAL A 147 3.09 4.32 -7.56
N LEU A 148 3.32 4.75 -8.80
CA LEU A 148 4.35 5.75 -9.13
C LEU A 148 4.03 7.18 -8.69
N ALA A 149 2.78 7.49 -8.36
CA ALA A 149 2.40 8.77 -7.77
C ALA A 149 2.31 8.68 -6.24
N ALA A 150 1.98 7.50 -5.71
CA ALA A 150 1.73 7.28 -4.28
C ALA A 150 3.00 6.99 -3.47
N CYS A 151 3.83 6.06 -3.94
CA CYS A 151 4.97 5.53 -3.18
C CYS A 151 5.99 6.63 -2.94
N GLN A 152 6.50 6.71 -1.72
CA GLN A 152 7.52 7.69 -1.36
C GLN A 152 8.94 7.20 -1.69
N LEU A 153 9.12 5.93 -2.05
CA LEU A 153 10.32 5.43 -2.71
C LEU A 153 9.93 4.44 -3.81
N VAL A 154 10.54 4.60 -4.98
CA VAL A 154 10.53 3.59 -6.03
C VAL A 154 11.96 3.38 -6.53
N ASN A 155 12.40 2.12 -6.55
CA ASN A 155 13.64 1.71 -7.18
C ASN A 155 13.35 0.67 -8.25
N VAL A 156 13.99 0.82 -9.41
CA VAL A 156 13.98 -0.14 -10.49
C VAL A 156 15.42 -0.54 -10.77
N ALA A 157 15.72 -1.81 -10.59
CA ALA A 157 17.04 -2.39 -10.81
C ALA A 157 16.94 -3.60 -11.73
N LYS A 158 18.03 -3.93 -12.41
CA LYS A 158 18.12 -5.22 -13.09
C LYS A 158 18.20 -6.33 -12.06
N GLU A 159 17.74 -7.51 -12.44
CA GLU A 159 17.87 -8.69 -11.59
C GLU A 159 19.35 -9.00 -11.28
N GLY A 160 19.65 -9.15 -9.99
CA GLY A 160 21.00 -9.34 -9.47
C GLY A 160 21.72 -8.04 -9.10
N GLU A 161 21.19 -6.88 -9.50
CA GLU A 161 21.76 -5.56 -9.21
C GLU A 161 20.90 -4.76 -8.21
N GLN A 162 19.79 -5.34 -7.72
CA GLN A 162 18.94 -4.65 -6.75
C GLN A 162 19.64 -4.45 -5.40
N PRO A 163 19.50 -3.26 -4.79
CA PRO A 163 19.94 -3.02 -3.42
C PRO A 163 19.10 -3.80 -2.41
N ASP A 164 19.54 -3.83 -1.15
CA ASP A 164 18.66 -4.31 -0.08
C ASP A 164 17.37 -3.47 0.00
N ILE A 165 16.29 -4.10 0.43
CA ILE A 165 14.95 -3.52 0.46
C ILE A 165 14.92 -2.21 1.27
N TRP A 166 15.68 -2.08 2.36
CA TRP A 166 15.70 -0.85 3.16
C TRP A 166 16.73 0.19 2.73
N ASP A 167 17.77 -0.25 2.02
CA ASP A 167 18.86 0.60 1.53
C ASP A 167 18.64 1.09 0.09
N ALA A 168 17.52 0.70 -0.53
CA ALA A 168 17.21 1.07 -1.90
C ALA A 168 17.13 2.60 -2.06
N PRO A 169 17.90 3.21 -2.99
CA PRO A 169 17.75 4.60 -3.33
C PRO A 169 16.56 4.78 -4.29
N GLU A 170 16.01 5.98 -4.36
CA GLU A 170 15.05 6.33 -5.41
C GLU A 170 15.78 6.32 -6.78
N ASP A 171 15.34 5.45 -7.69
CA ASP A 171 15.81 5.43 -9.08
C ASP A 171 14.78 4.73 -9.98
N CYS A 172 14.18 5.49 -10.90
CA CYS A 172 13.21 4.97 -11.85
C CYS A 172 13.66 5.13 -13.31
N ARG A 173 14.96 5.38 -13.55
CA ARG A 173 15.46 5.64 -14.90
C ARG A 173 15.32 4.43 -15.83
N LEU A 174 15.35 3.21 -15.28
CA LEU A 174 15.08 1.98 -16.03
C LEU A 174 13.61 1.86 -16.48
N LEU A 175 12.68 2.51 -15.79
CA LEU A 175 11.27 2.56 -16.21
C LEU A 175 11.06 3.57 -17.34
N SER A 176 11.73 4.71 -17.27
CA SER A 176 11.69 5.75 -18.31
C SER A 176 12.90 6.67 -18.22
N SER A 177 13.54 6.96 -19.35
CA SER A 177 14.60 7.97 -19.44
C SER A 177 14.13 9.38 -19.04
N LYS A 178 12.82 9.65 -19.07
CA LYS A 178 12.23 10.92 -18.60
C LYS A 178 12.25 11.07 -17.07
N LEU A 179 12.54 9.99 -16.34
CA LEU A 179 12.72 9.99 -14.89
C LEU A 179 14.19 10.24 -14.49
N ALA A 180 14.98 10.83 -15.38
CA ALA A 180 16.28 11.40 -15.09
C ALA A 180 16.19 12.94 -14.90
N ASP A 181 17.06 13.49 -14.07
CA ASP A 181 17.27 14.93 -13.99
C ASP A 181 18.12 15.46 -15.17
N LYS A 182 18.48 16.74 -15.12
CA LYS A 182 19.25 17.39 -16.20
C LYS A 182 20.70 16.90 -16.30
N GLU A 183 21.22 16.29 -15.25
CA GLU A 183 22.58 15.76 -15.16
C GLU A 183 22.61 14.25 -15.47
N GLY A 184 21.44 13.65 -15.76
CA GLY A 184 21.30 12.22 -16.01
C GLY A 184 21.16 11.38 -14.73
N GLY A 185 21.13 12.01 -13.55
CA GLY A 185 20.87 11.38 -12.26
C GLY A 185 19.39 11.02 -12.08
N PRO A 186 19.02 10.17 -11.10
CA PRO A 186 17.62 9.85 -10.82
C PRO A 186 16.87 11.08 -10.29
N LEU A 187 15.61 11.23 -10.67
CA LEU A 187 14.74 12.20 -10.01
C LEU A 187 14.57 11.88 -8.53
N THR A 188 14.44 12.92 -7.70
CA THR A 188 13.99 12.74 -6.31
C THR A 188 12.57 12.19 -6.26
N ALA A 189 12.22 11.52 -5.16
CA ALA A 189 10.90 10.90 -4.99
C ALA A 189 9.75 11.91 -5.20
N ASP A 190 9.88 13.13 -4.67
CA ASP A 190 8.87 14.19 -4.85
C ASP A 190 8.71 14.61 -6.31
N ARG A 191 9.82 14.70 -7.05
CA ARG A 191 9.81 15.05 -8.48
C ARG A 191 9.24 13.92 -9.32
N ARG A 192 9.58 12.66 -9.03
CA ARG A 192 8.94 11.50 -9.66
C ARG A 192 7.45 11.52 -9.39
N ARG A 193 7.02 11.58 -8.13
CA ARG A 193 5.59 11.55 -7.77
C ARG A 193 4.81 12.63 -8.51
N LYS A 194 5.32 13.87 -8.52
CA LYS A 194 4.69 14.98 -9.25
C LYS A 194 4.65 14.77 -10.77
N TRP A 195 5.70 14.18 -11.35
CA TRP A 195 5.74 13.87 -12.78
C TRP A 195 4.79 12.73 -13.14
N CYS A 196 4.71 11.69 -12.31
CA CYS A 196 3.80 10.56 -12.47
C CYS A 196 2.35 10.88 -12.12
N ASP A 197 2.10 11.98 -11.39
CA ASP A 197 0.76 12.53 -11.11
C ASP A 197 0.13 13.29 -12.30
N GLU A 198 0.65 13.04 -13.50
CA GLU A 198 0.13 13.55 -14.77
C GLU A 198 -0.12 12.35 -15.70
N PRO A 199 -1.38 12.03 -16.04
CA PRO A 199 -1.71 10.85 -16.83
C PRO A 199 -0.92 10.73 -18.14
N ALA A 200 -0.69 11.84 -18.84
CA ALA A 200 0.06 11.85 -20.11
C ALA A 200 1.53 11.44 -19.96
N ASN A 201 2.12 11.60 -18.77
CA ASN A 201 3.52 11.24 -18.52
C ASN A 201 3.69 9.73 -18.29
N VAL A 202 2.68 9.08 -17.70
CA VAL A 202 2.70 7.63 -17.41
C VAL A 202 2.05 6.81 -18.51
N GLU A 203 1.41 7.46 -19.48
CA GLU A 203 0.85 6.80 -20.65
C GLU A 203 1.92 6.02 -21.42
N GLY A 204 1.62 4.75 -21.71
CA GLY A 204 2.55 3.84 -22.40
C GLY A 204 3.68 3.28 -21.54
N LEU A 205 3.88 3.76 -20.30
CA LEU A 205 4.81 3.14 -19.36
C LEU A 205 4.26 1.84 -18.80
N SER A 206 5.16 0.95 -18.42
CA SER A 206 4.80 -0.35 -17.84
C SER A 206 5.92 -0.91 -17.00
N PHE A 207 5.54 -1.65 -15.97
CA PHE A 207 6.42 -2.57 -15.28
C PHE A 207 6.59 -3.82 -16.16
N ASP A 208 7.83 -4.18 -16.45
CA ASP A 208 8.21 -5.38 -17.21
C ASP A 208 8.53 -6.56 -16.27
N THR A 209 8.98 -7.66 -16.88
CA THR A 209 9.28 -8.92 -16.20
C THR A 209 10.77 -9.11 -15.92
N ASP A 210 11.62 -8.23 -16.43
CA ASP A 210 13.08 -8.40 -16.45
C ASP A 210 13.72 -7.66 -15.27
N ASN A 211 13.08 -6.58 -14.81
CA ASN A 211 13.54 -5.76 -13.70
C ASN A 211 12.96 -6.22 -12.35
N VAL A 212 13.70 -5.88 -11.29
CA VAL A 212 13.29 -5.96 -9.89
C VAL A 212 12.83 -4.57 -9.43
N TYR A 213 11.65 -4.53 -8.83
CA TYR A 213 11.00 -3.32 -8.36
C TYR A 213 10.98 -3.30 -6.85
N THR A 214 11.41 -2.19 -6.26
CA THR A 214 11.25 -1.91 -4.82
C THR A 214 10.31 -0.73 -4.65
N PHE A 215 9.27 -0.91 -3.84
CA PHE A 215 8.33 0.16 -3.48
C PHE A 215 8.32 0.34 -1.98
N HIS A 216 8.42 1.59 -1.52
CA HIS A 216 8.11 1.93 -0.13
C HIS A 216 6.88 2.81 -0.07
N VAL A 217 5.96 2.41 0.80
CA VAL A 217 4.79 3.20 1.17
C VAL A 217 4.85 3.43 2.66
N TRP A 218 4.78 4.68 3.08
CA TRP A 218 4.59 5.01 4.49
C TRP A 218 3.53 6.07 4.67
N GLN A 219 2.89 6.06 5.84
CA GLN A 219 1.85 7.01 6.18
C GLN A 219 1.97 7.43 7.65
N HIS A 220 1.47 8.63 7.96
CA HIS A 220 1.55 9.27 9.26
C HIS A 220 0.19 9.75 9.78
N LEU A 221 -0.89 9.42 9.08
CA LEU A 221 -2.24 9.90 9.37
C LEU A 221 -2.97 8.94 10.30
N LEU A 222 -2.76 7.62 10.15
CA LEU A 222 -3.44 6.60 10.93
C LEU A 222 -2.47 5.98 11.93
N ASP A 223 -2.81 6.09 13.21
CA ASP A 223 -2.18 5.31 14.27
C ASP A 223 -3.00 4.05 14.49
N PHE A 224 -2.43 2.90 14.09
CA PHE A 224 -3.13 1.61 14.15
C PHE A 224 -3.17 1.01 15.55
N GLY A 225 -2.25 1.37 16.46
CA GLY A 225 -2.29 0.90 17.83
C GLY A 225 -3.44 1.53 18.64
N THR A 226 -3.92 2.70 18.21
CA THR A 226 -5.02 3.43 18.85
C THR A 226 -6.28 3.58 17.99
N TYR A 227 -6.21 3.11 16.73
CA TYR A 227 -7.24 3.24 15.69
C TYR A 227 -7.77 4.67 15.51
N LYS A 228 -6.86 5.64 15.52
CA LYS A 228 -7.17 7.07 15.38
C LYS A 228 -6.54 7.66 14.13
N ALA A 229 -7.28 8.53 13.46
CA ALA A 229 -6.77 9.38 12.40
C ALA A 229 -6.39 10.75 12.94
N CYS A 230 -5.19 11.23 12.62
CA CYS A 230 -4.70 12.56 12.91
C CYS A 230 -4.73 13.42 11.65
N ALA A 231 -5.69 14.36 11.58
CA ALA A 231 -5.73 15.37 10.52
C ALA A 231 -5.05 16.66 11.00
N GLY A 232 -4.00 17.09 10.29
CA GLY A 232 -3.32 18.38 10.55
C GLY A 232 -2.62 18.50 11.90
N GLY A 233 -2.43 17.40 12.65
CA GLY A 233 -1.73 17.38 13.94
C GLY A 233 -2.52 17.92 15.14
N PHE A 234 -3.74 18.42 14.94
CA PHE A 234 -4.57 19.00 16.01
C PHE A 234 -5.91 18.30 16.19
N VAL A 235 -6.38 17.55 15.18
CA VAL A 235 -7.68 16.87 15.24
C VAL A 235 -7.48 15.37 15.12
N SER A 236 -7.89 14.66 16.17
CA SER A 236 -7.94 13.20 16.21
C SER A 236 -9.39 12.75 16.05
N PHE A 237 -9.65 11.87 15.09
CA PHE A 237 -10.95 11.23 14.91
C PHE A 237 -10.83 9.73 15.13
N ASP A 238 -11.86 9.13 15.72
CA ASP A 238 -11.98 7.68 15.84
C ASP A 238 -12.33 7.08 14.46
N LEU A 239 -11.49 6.16 13.98
CA LEU A 239 -11.66 5.53 12.67
C LEU A 239 -12.80 4.52 12.63
N THR A 240 -13.29 4.04 13.78
CA THR A 240 -14.41 3.08 13.83
C THR A 240 -15.65 3.64 13.15
N TRP A 241 -15.92 4.94 13.30
CA TRP A 241 -17.07 5.60 12.70
C TRP A 241 -16.90 5.81 11.19
N VAL A 242 -15.71 6.22 10.75
CA VAL A 242 -15.43 6.54 9.34
C VAL A 242 -15.31 5.27 8.48
N LEU A 243 -14.71 4.22 9.03
CA LEU A 243 -14.46 2.97 8.31
C LEU A 243 -15.56 1.92 8.57
N SER A 244 -16.62 2.24 9.32
CA SER A 244 -17.63 1.26 9.77
C SER A 244 -16.98 0.03 10.44
N SER A 245 -15.89 0.24 11.17
CA SER A 245 -15.06 -0.81 11.79
C SER A 245 -14.53 -1.88 10.81
N GLN A 246 -14.45 -1.57 9.51
CA GLN A 246 -13.82 -2.44 8.51
C GLN A 246 -12.30 -2.44 8.70
N PRO A 247 -11.62 -3.57 8.40
CA PRO A 247 -10.15 -3.61 8.42
C PRO A 247 -9.55 -2.67 7.38
N ILE A 248 -8.29 -2.29 7.60
CA ILE A 248 -7.55 -1.40 6.69
C ILE A 248 -6.68 -2.26 5.77
N GLY A 249 -6.74 -1.97 4.47
CA GLY A 249 -6.00 -2.70 3.45
C GLY A 249 -4.53 -2.26 3.34
N ILE A 250 -3.64 -3.21 3.13
CA ILE A 250 -2.28 -2.99 2.64
C ILE A 250 -2.16 -3.79 1.34
N MET A 251 -2.22 -3.10 0.19
CA MET A 251 -2.35 -3.79 -1.09
C MET A 251 -1.65 -3.07 -2.25
N VAL A 252 -1.36 -3.84 -3.28
CA VAL A 252 -1.06 -3.35 -4.64
C VAL A 252 -1.84 -4.20 -5.63
N LYS A 253 -2.59 -3.54 -6.52
CA LYS A 253 -3.52 -4.14 -7.48
C LYS A 253 -3.28 -3.64 -8.89
N ASP A 254 -3.37 -4.51 -9.88
CA ASP A 254 -3.50 -4.13 -11.29
C ASP A 254 -4.98 -4.01 -11.67
N ARG A 255 -5.46 -2.76 -11.76
CA ARG A 255 -6.87 -2.45 -12.04
C ARG A 255 -7.39 -2.98 -13.37
N ASP A 256 -6.53 -3.21 -14.35
CA ASP A 256 -6.97 -3.71 -15.65
C ASP A 256 -7.42 -5.17 -15.57
N SER A 257 -6.70 -5.96 -14.78
CA SER A 257 -6.94 -7.39 -14.59
C SER A 257 -7.80 -7.71 -13.38
N GLY A 258 -7.77 -6.85 -12.36
CA GLY A 258 -8.28 -7.16 -11.02
C GLY A 258 -7.29 -7.94 -10.13
N ASP A 259 -6.16 -8.40 -10.66
CA ASP A 259 -5.15 -9.15 -9.91
C ASP A 259 -4.44 -8.28 -8.86
N TYR A 260 -4.00 -8.93 -7.77
CA TYR A 260 -3.19 -8.30 -6.73
C TYR A 260 -1.74 -8.79 -6.80
N ALA A 261 -0.79 -7.86 -6.65
CA ALA A 261 0.58 -8.23 -6.30
C ALA A 261 0.62 -8.76 -4.86
N TYR A 262 -0.13 -8.12 -3.97
CA TYR A 262 -0.45 -8.55 -2.61
C TYR A 262 -1.70 -7.81 -2.13
N SER A 263 -2.45 -8.41 -1.21
CA SER A 263 -3.53 -7.78 -0.45
C SER A 263 -3.60 -8.38 0.96
N LEU A 264 -3.44 -7.50 1.95
CA LEU A 264 -3.44 -7.83 3.37
C LEU A 264 -4.46 -6.95 4.09
N LEU A 265 -5.04 -7.47 5.15
CA LEU A 265 -5.98 -6.76 6.01
C LEU A 265 -5.39 -6.59 7.40
N LEU A 266 -5.42 -5.36 7.89
CA LEU A 266 -5.04 -4.98 9.24
C LEU A 266 -6.28 -4.83 10.09
N PHE A 267 -6.34 -5.59 11.17
CA PHE A 267 -7.38 -5.56 12.18
C PHE A 267 -6.81 -4.96 13.48
N PRO A 268 -7.37 -3.84 13.97
CA PRO A 268 -6.97 -3.20 15.22
C PRO A 268 -7.67 -3.79 16.46
#